data_AF-A0A7K9ANW5-F1
#
_entry.id   AF-A0A7K9ANW5-F1
#
_cell.length_a   1.000
_cell.length_b   1.000
_cell.length_c   1.000
_cell.angle_alpha   90.00
_cell.angle_beta   90.00
_cell.angle_gamma   90.00
#
_symmetry.space_group_name_H-M   'P 1'
#
loop_
_entity.id
_entity.type
_entity.pdbx_description
1 polymer ?
#
loop_
_entity_poly.entity_id
_entity_poly.type
_entity_poly.pdbx_seq_one_letter_code
_entity_poly.pdbx_strand_id
1 'polypeptide(L)'
;ALRKGSDLEKAFATVALVYSNSASPEGKLSKGEAKSLLQAQFLSFIQGQESKPKYQEIISALDEESENKIDFEDFMILLVSLALMSDLLREIRNVKTTK
;
A
#
# COMPACT_ATOMS: atom_id res chain seq x y z
N ALA A 1 -7.79 15.50 16.19
CA ALA A 1 -6.68 16.01 15.35
C ALA A 1 -7.00 15.93 13.84
N LEU A 2 -7.37 14.76 13.31
CA LEU A 2 -7.50 14.52 11.85
C LEU A 2 -8.47 15.43 11.10
N ARG A 3 -9.56 15.90 11.73
CA ARG A 3 -10.53 16.81 11.09
C ARG A 3 -9.93 18.14 10.66
N LYS A 4 -8.83 18.60 11.29
CA LYS A 4 -8.18 19.89 11.00
C LYS A 4 -6.91 19.78 10.14
N GLY A 5 -6.47 18.57 9.79
CA GLY A 5 -5.26 18.39 8.98
C GLY A 5 -5.47 18.78 7.51
N SER A 6 -4.36 19.08 6.82
CA SER A 6 -4.29 19.12 5.37
C SER A 6 -4.63 17.75 4.75
N ASP A 7 -4.92 17.72 3.45
CA ASP A 7 -5.33 16.47 2.79
C ASP A 7 -4.24 15.39 2.85
N LEU A 8 -2.97 15.79 2.77
CA LEU A 8 -1.85 14.85 2.87
C LEU A 8 -1.71 14.29 4.29
N GLU A 9 -1.82 15.13 5.32
CA GLU A 9 -1.81 14.67 6.71
C GLU A 9 -2.97 13.71 7.01
N LYS A 10 -4.16 14.00 6.46
CA LYS A 10 -5.32 13.11 6.57
C LYS A 10 -5.09 11.78 5.85
N ALA A 11 -4.50 11.80 4.66
CA ALA A 11 -4.18 10.59 3.91
C ALA A 11 -3.20 9.71 4.69
N PHE A 12 -2.10 10.28 5.18
CA PHE A 12 -1.11 9.54 5.97
C PHE A 12 -1.67 9.03 7.30
N ALA A 13 -2.50 9.81 7.98
CA ALA A 13 -3.17 9.34 9.18
C ALA A 13 -4.15 8.20 8.90
N THR A 14 -4.80 8.20 7.73
CA THR A 14 -5.66 7.10 7.29
C THR A 14 -4.81 5.85 7.05
N VAL A 15 -3.66 5.97 6.41
CA VAL A 15 -2.72 4.86 6.23
C VAL A 15 -2.26 4.29 7.57
N ALA A 16 -1.86 5.14 8.52
CA ALA A 16 -1.46 4.73 9.86
C ALA A 16 -2.59 4.00 10.61
N LEU A 17 -3.83 4.48 10.49
CA LEU A 17 -5.00 3.86 11.11
C LEU A 17 -5.30 2.48 10.50
N VAL A 18 -5.25 2.37 9.17
CA VAL A 18 -5.46 1.10 8.46
C VAL A 18 -4.41 0.07 8.91
N TYR A 19 -3.13 0.47 8.94
CA TYR A 19 -2.06 -0.39 9.43
C TYR A 19 -2.28 -0.83 10.89
N SER A 20 -2.54 0.13 11.79
CA SER A 20 -2.72 -0.14 13.22
C SER A 20 -3.91 -1.06 13.52
N ASN A 21 -4.95 -1.02 12.70
CA ASN A 21 -6.13 -1.88 12.86
C ASN A 21 -5.89 -3.32 12.39
N SER A 22 -4.90 -3.54 11.52
CA SER A 22 -4.54 -4.85 11.01
C SER A 22 -3.33 -5.46 11.72
N ALA A 23 -2.49 -4.64 12.33
CA ALA A 23 -1.30 -5.08 13.03
C ALA A 23 -1.64 -5.89 14.28
N SER A 24 -0.78 -6.87 14.59
CA SER A 24 -0.78 -7.62 15.85
C SER A 24 -0.56 -6.70 17.07
N PRO A 25 -0.78 -7.17 18.31
CA PRO A 25 -0.48 -6.41 19.52
C PRO A 25 0.98 -5.93 19.61
N GLU A 26 1.91 -6.59 18.94
CA GLU A 26 3.32 -6.17 18.85
C GLU A 26 3.53 -5.03 17.83
N GLY A 27 2.47 -4.56 17.17
CA GLY A 27 2.51 -3.46 16.21
C GLY A 27 3.09 -3.85 14.84
N LYS A 28 3.05 -5.14 14.47
CA LYS A 28 3.55 -5.64 13.17
C LYS A 28 2.53 -6.52 12.44
N LEU A 29 2.66 -6.62 11.12
CA LEU A 29 1.89 -7.52 10.26
C LEU A 29 2.72 -8.76 9.90
N SER A 30 2.08 -9.92 9.83
CA SER A 30 2.64 -11.03 9.04
C SER A 30 2.62 -10.68 7.54
N LYS A 31 3.45 -11.35 6.75
CA LYS A 31 3.48 -11.17 5.29
C LYS A 31 2.11 -11.49 4.64
N GLY A 32 1.43 -12.53 5.12
CA GLY A 32 0.09 -12.89 4.67
C GLY A 32 -0.99 -11.85 5.00
N GLU A 33 -0.94 -11.24 6.19
CA GLU A 33 -1.82 -10.14 6.58
C GLU A 33 -1.57 -8.90 5.70
N ALA A 34 -0.30 -8.55 5.46
CA ALA A 34 0.05 -7.43 4.59
C ALA A 34 -0.44 -7.66 3.15
N LYS A 35 -0.26 -8.87 2.60
CA LYS A 35 -0.79 -9.23 1.27
C LYS A 35 -2.30 -9.09 1.20
N SER A 36 -3.01 -9.62 2.19
CA SER A 36 -4.48 -9.53 2.27
C SER A 36 -4.96 -8.08 2.38
N LEU A 37 -4.26 -7.27 3.19
CA LEU A 37 -4.56 -5.86 3.37
C LEU A 37 -4.38 -5.07 2.07
N LEU A 38 -3.30 -5.31 1.33
CA LEU A 38 -3.03 -4.69 0.03
C LEU A 38 -4.10 -5.09 -1.00
N GLN A 39 -4.51 -6.35 -1.02
CA GLN A 39 -5.60 -6.82 -1.90
C GLN A 39 -6.94 -6.16 -1.55
N ALA A 40 -7.22 -5.91 -0.27
CA ALA A 40 -8.47 -5.30 0.18
C ALA A 40 -8.51 -3.77 -0.03
N GLN A 41 -7.40 -3.08 0.24
CA GLN A 41 -7.35 -1.60 0.29
C GLN A 41 -6.72 -0.97 -0.95
N PHE A 42 -5.90 -1.71 -1.69
CA PHE A 42 -5.09 -1.22 -2.80
C PHE A 42 -5.45 -1.85 -4.16
N LEU A 43 -6.58 -2.57 -4.24
CA LEU A 43 -7.00 -3.33 -5.43
C LEU A 43 -6.95 -2.51 -6.71
N SER A 44 -7.52 -1.31 -6.71
CA SER A 44 -7.55 -0.44 -7.89
C SER A 44 -6.17 -0.02 -8.40
N PHE A 45 -5.14 -0.06 -7.56
CA PHE A 45 -3.78 0.29 -7.97
C PHE A 45 -3.01 -0.92 -8.49
N ILE A 46 -3.33 -2.12 -8.01
CA ILE A 46 -2.63 -3.36 -8.38
C ILE A 46 -3.31 -4.09 -9.55
N GLN A 47 -4.60 -3.87 -9.75
CA GLN A 47 -5.37 -4.52 -10.82
C GLN A 47 -4.80 -4.13 -12.20
N GLY A 48 -4.54 -5.13 -13.02
CA GLY A 48 -3.93 -4.95 -14.35
C GLY A 48 -2.41 -4.73 -14.32
N GLN A 49 -1.80 -4.74 -13.13
CA GLN A 49 -0.35 -4.58 -12.94
C GLN A 49 0.35 -5.93 -12.72
N GLU A 50 -0.37 -7.04 -12.77
CA GLU A 50 0.11 -8.36 -12.36
C GLU A 50 1.28 -8.84 -13.23
N SER A 51 1.35 -8.45 -14.49
CA SER A 51 2.45 -8.82 -15.38
C SER A 51 3.73 -8.01 -15.14
N LYS A 52 3.70 -6.93 -14.34
CA LYS A 52 4.87 -6.09 -14.09
C LYS A 52 5.87 -6.84 -13.19
N PRO A 53 7.18 -6.85 -13.52
CA PRO A 53 8.19 -7.52 -12.70
C PRO A 53 8.18 -7.07 -11.22
N LYS A 54 7.94 -5.77 -10.98
CA LYS A 54 7.91 -5.23 -9.62
C LYS A 54 6.73 -5.76 -8.79
N TYR A 55 5.57 -5.98 -9.41
CA TYR A 55 4.43 -6.60 -8.74
C TYR A 55 4.78 -8.03 -8.33
N GLN A 56 5.33 -8.82 -9.26
CA GLN A 56 5.71 -10.20 -9.02
C GLN A 56 6.76 -10.33 -7.91
N GLU A 57 7.77 -9.45 -7.90
CA GLU A 57 8.78 -9.36 -6.83
C GLU A 57 8.12 -9.11 -5.46
N ILE A 58 7.23 -8.12 -5.37
CA ILE A 58 6.54 -7.78 -4.11
C ILE A 58 5.67 -8.94 -3.62
N ILE A 59 4.84 -9.51 -4.49
CA ILE A 59 3.93 -10.59 -4.10
C ILE A 59 4.73 -11.85 -3.71
N SER A 60 5.81 -12.18 -4.42
CA SER A 60 6.67 -13.32 -4.07
C SER A 60 7.32 -13.13 -2.70
N ALA A 61 7.84 -11.92 -2.41
CA ALA A 61 8.40 -11.61 -1.11
C ALA A 61 7.38 -11.72 0.03
N LEU A 62 6.09 -11.43 -0.25
CA LEU A 62 4.98 -11.58 0.70
C LEU A 62 4.45 -13.02 0.82
N ASP A 63 4.72 -13.89 -0.16
CA ASP A 63 4.32 -15.30 -0.14
C ASP A 63 5.37 -16.22 0.51
N GLU A 64 6.59 -15.73 0.73
CA GLU A 64 7.60 -16.46 1.49
C GLU A 64 7.14 -16.73 2.93
N GLU A 65 7.06 -18.02 3.29
CA GLU A 65 6.87 -18.44 4.67
C GLU A 65 8.10 -18.06 5.51
N SER A 66 7.98 -16.98 6.27
CA SER A 66 9.04 -16.50 7.16
C SER A 66 8.44 -15.84 8.40
N GLU A 67 9.12 -15.98 9.54
CA GLU A 67 8.77 -15.28 10.79
C GLU A 67 9.01 -13.77 10.73
N ASN A 68 9.61 -13.27 9.64
CA ASN A 68 9.86 -11.84 9.45
C ASN A 68 8.53 -11.10 9.28
N LYS A 69 8.18 -10.33 10.32
CA LYS A 69 7.01 -9.46 10.34
C LYS A 69 7.34 -8.08 9.72
N ILE A 70 6.34 -7.49 9.08
CA ILE A 70 6.36 -6.19 8.40
C ILE A 70 6.00 -5.11 9.42
N ASP A 71 6.92 -4.19 9.69
CA ASP A 71 6.62 -3.01 10.48
C ASP A 71 5.99 -1.89 9.63
N PHE A 72 5.74 -0.73 10.23
CA PHE A 72 5.06 0.37 9.54
C PHE A 72 5.93 0.98 8.43
N GLU A 73 7.26 1.02 8.61
CA GLU A 73 8.17 1.55 7.59
C GLU A 73 8.17 0.65 6.36
N ASP A 74 8.31 -0.66 6.55
CA ASP A 74 8.24 -1.65 5.49
C ASP A 74 6.90 -1.57 4.75
N PHE A 75 5.79 -1.44 5.48
CA PHE A 75 4.46 -1.29 4.87
C PHE A 75 4.36 -0.03 4.02
N MET A 76 4.89 1.10 4.47
CA MET A 76 4.92 2.34 3.69
C MET A 76 5.74 2.20 2.40
N ILE A 77 6.87 1.49 2.46
CA ILE A 77 7.69 1.21 1.28
C ILE A 77 6.90 0.37 0.26
N LEU A 78 6.13 -0.61 0.70
CA LEU A 78 5.24 -1.40 -0.17
C LEU A 78 4.16 -0.51 -0.83
N LEU A 79 3.48 0.33 -0.06
CA LEU A 79 2.45 1.23 -0.59
C LEU A 79 3.00 2.19 -1.64
N VAL A 80 4.16 2.81 -1.36
CA VAL A 80 4.82 3.72 -2.31
C VAL A 80 5.24 2.97 -3.57
N SER A 81 5.81 1.77 -3.43
CA SER A 81 6.25 0.94 -4.56
C SER A 81 5.08 0.59 -5.48
N LEU A 82 3.94 0.17 -4.91
CA LEU A 82 2.74 -0.17 -5.68
C LEU A 82 2.09 1.06 -6.30
N ALA A 83 2.05 2.20 -5.60
CA ALA A 83 1.50 3.45 -6.13
C ALA A 83 2.34 4.05 -7.26
N LEU A 84 3.67 3.90 -7.23
CA LEU A 84 4.55 4.32 -8.32
C LEU A 84 4.50 3.36 -9.52
N MET A 85 4.28 2.08 -9.25
CA MET A 85 4.10 1.07 -10.29
C MET A 85 2.75 1.23 -11.00
N SER A 86 1.70 1.67 -10.29
CA SER A 86 0.36 1.83 -10.85
C SER A 86 0.28 2.96 -11.87
N ASP A 87 -0.84 3.01 -12.58
CA ASP A 87 -1.07 4.03 -13.60
C ASP A 87 -1.58 5.37 -13.04
N LEU A 88 -1.70 5.50 -11.71
CA LEU A 88 -2.28 6.64 -11.01
C LEU A 88 -1.71 7.99 -11.49
N LEU A 89 -0.38 8.14 -11.51
CA LEU A 89 0.25 9.41 -11.89
C LEU A 89 0.00 9.74 -13.37
N ARG A 90 -0.06 8.73 -14.24
CA ARG A 90 -0.38 8.89 -15.65
C ARG A 90 -1.84 9.34 -15.82
N GLU A 91 -2.76 8.69 -15.11
CA GLU A 91 -4.19 9.03 -15.12
C GLU A 91 -4.45 10.46 -14.62
N ILE A 92 -3.84 10.85 -13.49
CA ILE A 92 -3.95 12.22 -12.97
C ILE A 92 -3.46 13.25 -13.98
N ARG A 93 -2.33 12.97 -14.67
CA ARG A 93 -1.79 13.88 -15.70
C ARG A 93 -2.74 13.99 -16.90
N ASN A 94 -3.26 12.86 -17.39
CA ASN A 94 -4.18 12.85 -18.52
C ASN A 94 -5.48 13.64 -18.22
N VAL A 95 -6.02 13.54 -16.99
CA VAL A 95 -7.19 14.33 -16.60
C VAL A 95 -6.90 15.84 -16.63
N LYS A 96 -5.68 16.25 -16.25
CA LYS A 96 -5.28 17.66 -16.30
C LYS A 96 -5.08 18.21 -17.71
N THR A 97 -4.70 17.37 -18.68
CA THR A 97 -4.49 17.80 -20.07
C THR A 97 -5.77 17.82 -20.91
N THR A 98 -6.84 17.18 -20.43
CA THR A 98 -8.13 17.10 -21.14
C THR A 98 -9.16 18.14 -20.66
N LYS A 99 -8.76 19.02 -19.74
CA LYS A 99 -9.52 20.19 -19.27
C LYS A 99 -8.84 21.47 -19.73
#